data_AF-A0A9D9J3G1-F1
#
_entry.id   AF-A0A9D9J3G1-F1
#
_cell.length_a   1.000
_cell.length_b   1.000
_cell.length_c   1.000
_cell.angle_alpha   90.00
_cell.angle_beta   90.00
_cell.angle_gamma   90.00
#
_symmetry.space_group_name_H-M   'P 1'
#
loop_
_entity.id
_entity.type
_entity.pdbx_description
1 polymer ?
#
loop_
_entity_poly.entity_id
_entity_poly.type
_entity_poly.pdbx_seq_one_letter_code
_entity_poly.pdbx_strand_id
1 'polypeptide(L)'
;YDACDSEGVETDNTGRERIAEVKEKEEVSVPGEVYVEEINISGGDEVPDGIVSEKYDPRLDLPHYEFPGLELLNDYSDRWYDISQAELQRNNMRITAALAEYKIQIQSIFARKGPTVTLYEIVPAPGTKVAQIKRIEEDIARSIGVHGVRVITLLNTIGIEVPNDRPSTVPMKSILNDPAFRNNKFELPIALGYTISQKVLAFDLTKAPHLLVAGATGMGKSVGLNAILTSLLYSKHPAELKLVLVDPKRVELSIYGAIKNHFLATLPGEEKPILTDTSKVVTTLKSLCMEMESRYELLEMAKERNIKDYNARFLDRKLNPNNGHKFLPYIVVVIDEFADLLITAGKEIEEPISRLAAKARAVGIHLIIATQRPTTDVITGTIKANFPSRIAFKVLSGVDSRTIIDDVGANRLIGRGDMLVMIAGQEMCRVQCAFVDTDEAIRISEFIGSQQGYGSPYYLPECDDESDISSVDLGKRDPLFDEAARLIVANQQGSTSLLQRKMEIGYNRAGRIMDQLEAAGIVGPSEGSKARKVLVLDFDQLDELLKTLD
;
A
#
# COMPACT_ATOMS: atom_id res chain seq x y z
N TYR A 1 56.49 -19.68 14.31
CA TYR A 1 57.19 -20.38 13.23
C TYR A 1 56.41 -20.13 11.95
N ASP A 2 56.80 -19.30 11.02
CA ASP A 2 57.74 -18.18 10.94
C ASP A 2 57.36 -17.46 9.63
N ALA A 3 57.65 -16.17 9.58
CA ALA A 3 57.56 -15.34 8.39
C ALA A 3 58.54 -15.81 7.31
N CYS A 4 58.29 -15.46 6.04
CA CYS A 4 59.18 -14.60 5.23
C CYS A 4 58.80 -14.60 3.74
N ASP A 5 58.88 -13.39 3.20
CA ASP A 5 58.79 -13.01 1.80
C ASP A 5 59.83 -13.68 0.90
N SER A 6 59.51 -13.82 -0.39
CA SER A 6 60.49 -13.58 -1.45
C SER A 6 59.80 -13.26 -2.77
N GLU A 7 60.21 -12.12 -3.31
CA GLU A 7 59.83 -11.48 -4.57
C GLU A 7 60.15 -12.36 -5.80
N GLY A 8 59.32 -12.20 -6.84
CA GLY A 8 59.59 -12.70 -8.19
C GLY A 8 59.01 -11.72 -9.21
N VAL A 9 59.88 -10.86 -9.75
CA VAL A 9 59.62 -9.92 -10.83
C VAL A 9 59.74 -10.65 -12.17
N GLU A 10 58.70 -10.61 -13.00
CA GLU A 10 58.80 -10.81 -14.44
C GLU A 10 58.10 -9.64 -15.17
N THR A 11 58.92 -8.79 -15.78
CA THR A 11 58.61 -7.86 -16.88
C THR A 11 58.87 -8.62 -18.20
N ASP A 12 58.24 -8.44 -19.37
CA ASP A 12 57.40 -7.38 -19.93
C ASP A 12 56.77 -7.89 -21.27
N ASN A 13 56.03 -7.00 -21.94
CA ASN A 13 55.66 -6.91 -23.36
C ASN A 13 54.27 -7.44 -23.78
N THR A 14 53.30 -6.53 -23.89
CA THR A 14 53.18 -5.70 -25.11
C THR A 14 52.12 -4.59 -24.95
N GLY A 15 52.64 -3.36 -24.94
CA GLY A 15 52.04 -2.07 -25.27
C GLY A 15 50.54 -1.93 -25.55
N ARG A 16 49.87 -1.13 -24.70
CA ARG A 16 49.26 0.16 -25.07
C ARG A 16 48.75 0.85 -23.81
N GLU A 17 49.54 1.80 -23.31
CA GLU A 17 49.08 2.78 -22.31
C GLU A 17 47.94 3.63 -22.91
N ARG A 18 46.79 3.69 -22.23
CA ARG A 18 45.81 4.77 -22.44
C ARG A 18 46.06 5.80 -21.34
N ILE A 19 46.73 6.88 -21.71
CA ILE A 19 46.94 8.06 -20.88
C ILE A 19 45.57 8.75 -20.70
N ALA A 20 45.09 8.84 -19.46
CA ALA A 20 44.00 9.75 -19.11
C ALA A 20 44.62 11.14 -18.89
N GLU A 21 44.35 12.09 -19.79
CA GLU A 21 44.68 13.50 -19.58
C GLU A 21 43.70 14.11 -18.57
N VAL A 22 44.21 14.44 -17.38
CA VAL A 22 43.52 15.32 -16.43
C VAL A 22 43.88 16.76 -16.80
N LYS A 23 42.91 17.54 -17.29
CA LYS A 23 43.03 19.01 -17.39
C LYS A 23 42.40 19.62 -16.14
N GLU A 24 43.24 20.14 -15.24
CA GLU A 24 42.78 21.05 -14.18
C GLU A 24 42.24 22.34 -14.80
N LYS A 25 41.01 22.71 -14.44
CA LYS A 25 40.50 24.07 -14.57
C LYS A 25 39.99 24.54 -13.21
N GLU A 26 40.41 25.73 -12.85
CA GLU A 26 40.21 26.42 -11.57
C GLU A 26 38.75 26.59 -11.16
N GLU A 27 38.54 26.52 -9.85
CA GLU A 27 37.28 26.64 -9.12
C GLU A 27 36.63 28.04 -9.23
N VAL A 28 35.31 28.06 -9.45
CA VAL A 28 34.40 29.06 -8.85
C VAL A 28 33.13 28.34 -8.39
N SER A 29 32.88 28.39 -7.08
CA SER A 29 31.83 27.65 -6.36
C SER A 29 30.43 28.24 -6.47
N VAL A 30 29.41 27.39 -6.67
CA VAL A 30 28.00 27.64 -6.33
C VAL A 30 27.46 26.40 -5.59
N PRO A 31 26.83 26.53 -4.39
CA PRO A 31 26.33 25.37 -3.66
C PRO A 31 24.91 25.01 -4.12
N GLY A 32 24.70 23.77 -4.61
CA GLY A 32 23.36 23.26 -4.90
C GLY A 32 23.21 22.14 -5.93
N GLU A 33 24.28 21.68 -6.60
CA GLU A 33 24.19 20.55 -7.53
C GLU A 33 24.72 19.27 -6.87
N VAL A 34 23.87 18.26 -6.77
CA VAL A 34 24.29 16.88 -6.50
C VAL A 34 25.09 16.44 -7.72
N TYR A 35 26.41 16.33 -7.60
CA TYR A 35 27.23 15.66 -8.60
C TYR A 35 26.80 14.19 -8.66
N VAL A 36 25.96 13.85 -9.63
CA VAL A 36 25.90 12.48 -10.15
C VAL A 36 27.20 12.34 -10.93
N GLU A 37 28.20 11.64 -10.38
CA GLU A 37 29.31 11.19 -11.21
C GLU A 37 28.70 10.40 -12.38
N GLU A 38 28.82 10.93 -13.60
CA GLU A 38 28.46 10.22 -14.82
C GLU A 38 29.40 9.04 -14.98
N ILE A 39 29.05 7.91 -14.37
CA ILE A 39 29.72 6.66 -14.62
C ILE A 39 29.29 6.23 -16.04
N ASN A 40 30.16 6.48 -17.01
CA ASN A 40 30.04 5.99 -18.38
C ASN A 40 30.22 4.47 -18.41
N ILE A 41 29.16 3.73 -18.02
CA ILE A 41 29.12 2.27 -18.08
C ILE A 41 28.61 1.87 -19.46
N SER A 42 29.49 1.40 -20.32
CA SER A 42 29.13 0.89 -21.64
C SER A 42 28.45 -0.49 -21.53
N GLY A 43 27.16 -0.56 -21.86
CA GLY A 43 26.56 -1.70 -22.60
C GLY A 43 25.97 -2.89 -21.85
N GLY A 44 25.75 -2.83 -20.54
CA GLY A 44 25.08 -3.91 -19.78
C GLY A 44 24.20 -3.39 -18.64
N ASP A 45 23.24 -4.20 -18.19
CA ASP A 45 22.35 -3.90 -17.05
C ASP A 45 23.07 -3.94 -15.69
N GLU A 46 24.27 -4.54 -15.65
CA GLU A 46 25.09 -4.68 -14.45
C GLU A 46 26.24 -3.67 -14.42
N VAL A 47 26.45 -3.08 -13.24
CA VAL A 47 27.62 -2.24 -12.96
C VAL A 47 28.81 -3.16 -12.65
N PRO A 48 29.98 -2.99 -13.30
CA PRO A 48 31.16 -3.80 -13.01
C PRO A 48 31.62 -3.69 -11.54
N ASP A 49 32.01 -4.83 -10.94
CA ASP A 49 32.54 -4.87 -9.58
C ASP A 49 33.81 -3.98 -9.45
N GLY A 50 33.83 -3.13 -8.41
CA GLY A 50 35.00 -2.31 -8.04
C GLY A 50 34.96 -0.82 -8.41
N ILE A 51 33.88 -0.33 -9.04
CA ILE A 51 33.76 1.08 -9.48
C ILE A 51 33.22 2.01 -8.37
N VAL A 52 32.41 1.50 -7.43
CA VAL A 52 31.81 2.32 -6.36
C VAL A 52 31.89 1.59 -5.02
N SER A 53 32.53 2.21 -4.02
CA SER A 53 32.72 1.59 -2.69
C SER A 53 31.53 1.77 -1.75
N GLU A 54 30.69 2.79 -1.98
CA GLU A 54 29.56 3.12 -1.10
C GLU A 54 28.21 2.67 -1.66
N LYS A 55 27.40 2.04 -0.81
CA LYS A 55 26.04 1.62 -1.15
C LYS A 55 25.16 2.83 -1.45
N TYR A 56 24.21 2.67 -2.36
CA TYR A 56 23.16 3.68 -2.55
C TYR A 56 22.21 3.65 -1.34
N ASP A 57 21.90 4.83 -0.78
CA ASP A 57 20.92 4.99 0.29
C ASP A 57 19.79 5.92 -0.17
N PRO A 58 18.56 5.39 -0.41
CA PRO A 58 17.42 6.19 -0.86
C PRO A 58 16.98 7.23 0.19
N ARG A 59 17.39 7.09 1.46
CA ARG A 59 17.03 8.06 2.51
C ARG A 59 17.77 9.38 2.38
N LEU A 60 18.85 9.40 1.61
CA LEU A 60 19.58 10.64 1.29
C LEU A 60 18.77 11.61 0.43
N ASP A 61 17.64 11.18 -0.14
CA ASP A 61 16.67 12.08 -0.78
C ASP A 61 16.08 13.12 0.20
N LEU A 62 15.89 12.73 1.46
CA LEU A 62 15.42 13.59 2.55
C LEU A 62 16.27 13.32 3.80
N PRO A 63 17.55 13.73 3.81
CA PRO A 63 18.52 13.30 4.82
C PRO A 63 18.23 13.86 6.22
N HIS A 64 17.38 14.89 6.30
CA HIS A 64 16.94 15.53 7.53
C HIS A 64 15.51 15.13 7.94
N TYR A 65 14.92 14.13 7.29
CA TYR A 65 13.60 13.63 7.69
C TYR A 65 13.69 12.95 9.07
N GLU A 66 12.86 13.41 9.99
CA GLU A 66 12.71 12.83 11.31
C GLU A 66 11.40 12.06 11.41
N PHE A 67 11.50 10.82 11.90
CA PHE A 67 10.32 10.02 12.19
C PHE A 67 9.47 10.68 13.30
N PRO A 68 8.13 10.57 13.23
CA PRO A 68 7.26 11.03 14.31
C PRO A 68 7.64 10.40 15.66
N GLY A 69 7.76 11.22 16.70
CA GLY A 69 8.01 10.74 18.06
C GLY A 69 6.72 10.32 18.78
N LEU A 70 6.86 9.43 19.77
CA LEU A 70 5.73 8.89 20.53
C LEU A 70 5.00 9.94 21.39
N GLU A 71 5.61 11.09 21.65
CA GLU A 71 5.02 12.23 22.36
C GLU A 71 3.85 12.87 21.62
N LEU A 72 3.72 12.63 20.30
CA LEU A 72 2.56 13.07 19.53
C LEU A 72 1.29 12.27 19.88
N LEU A 73 1.45 11.11 20.53
CA LEU A 73 0.38 10.19 20.91
C LEU A 73 0.06 10.26 22.42
N ASN A 74 -1.18 10.00 22.74
CA ASN A 74 -1.76 10.00 24.06
C ASN A 74 -1.63 8.62 24.73
N ASP A 75 -1.44 8.59 26.06
CA ASP A 75 -1.37 7.35 26.83
C ASP A 75 -2.74 6.84 27.32
N TYR A 76 -3.77 7.68 27.30
CA TYR A 76 -5.14 7.37 27.76
C TYR A 76 -5.22 6.70 29.14
N SER A 77 -4.30 7.08 30.04
CA SER A 77 -4.23 6.55 31.41
C SER A 77 -5.51 6.74 32.22
N ASP A 78 -6.27 7.80 31.92
CA ASP A 78 -7.59 8.13 32.50
C ASP A 78 -8.72 7.22 31.99
N ARG A 79 -8.51 6.55 30.85
CA ARG A 79 -9.42 5.60 30.21
C ARG A 79 -8.92 4.15 30.30
N TRP A 80 -8.02 3.88 31.24
CA TRP A 80 -7.58 2.54 31.61
C TRP A 80 -8.18 2.13 32.96
N TYR A 81 -9.00 1.08 32.97
CA TYR A 81 -9.76 0.63 34.14
C TYR A 81 -9.32 -0.77 34.55
N ASP A 82 -8.94 -0.95 35.82
CA ASP A 82 -8.74 -2.29 36.37
C ASP A 82 -10.10 -2.94 36.69
N ILE A 83 -10.17 -4.24 36.43
CA ILE A 83 -11.37 -5.05 36.64
C ILE A 83 -11.44 -5.45 38.11
N SER A 84 -12.53 -5.07 38.78
CA SER A 84 -12.70 -5.32 40.21
C SER A 84 -12.88 -6.82 40.51
N GLN A 85 -12.41 -7.27 41.69
CA GLN A 85 -12.65 -8.65 42.14
C GLN A 85 -14.14 -8.96 42.28
N ALA A 86 -14.95 -7.96 42.65
CA ALA A 86 -16.40 -8.10 42.76
C ALA A 86 -17.05 -8.42 41.39
N GLU A 87 -16.62 -7.75 40.32
CA GLU A 87 -17.06 -8.03 38.95
C GLU A 87 -16.69 -9.45 38.52
N LEU A 88 -15.43 -9.86 38.75
CA LEU A 88 -14.98 -11.22 38.43
C LEU A 88 -15.78 -12.28 39.17
N GLN A 89 -16.00 -12.10 40.47
CA GLN A 89 -16.74 -13.05 41.29
C GLN A 89 -18.22 -13.12 40.89
N ARG A 90 -18.85 -11.96 40.63
CA ARG A 90 -20.23 -11.86 40.15
C ARG A 90 -20.40 -12.61 38.83
N ASN A 91 -19.52 -12.36 37.86
CA ASN A 91 -19.60 -12.99 36.55
C ASN A 91 -19.28 -14.49 36.62
N ASN A 92 -18.30 -14.92 37.42
CA ASN A 92 -18.02 -16.33 37.69
C ASN A 92 -19.25 -17.08 38.23
N MET A 93 -19.94 -16.49 39.23
CA MET A 93 -21.16 -17.08 39.80
C MET A 93 -22.28 -17.18 38.75
N ARG A 94 -22.50 -16.12 37.96
CA ARG A 94 -23.53 -16.11 36.91
C ARG A 94 -23.26 -17.10 35.79
N ILE A 95 -22.02 -17.21 35.32
CA ILE A 95 -21.60 -18.20 34.34
C ILE A 95 -21.85 -19.62 34.88
N THR A 96 -21.40 -19.89 36.10
CA THR A 96 -21.55 -21.21 36.72
C THR A 96 -23.02 -21.58 36.89
N ALA A 97 -23.86 -20.64 37.34
CA ALA A 97 -25.30 -20.83 37.47
C ALA A 97 -25.96 -21.10 36.11
N ALA A 98 -25.63 -20.32 35.07
CA ALA A 98 -26.15 -20.52 33.73
C ALA A 98 -25.81 -21.90 33.17
N LEU A 99 -24.57 -22.36 33.34
CA LEU A 99 -24.16 -23.70 32.90
C LEU A 99 -24.91 -24.80 33.68
N ALA A 100 -25.09 -24.62 35.00
CA ALA A 100 -25.78 -25.57 35.85
C ALA A 100 -27.27 -25.73 35.50
N GLU A 101 -27.97 -24.66 35.14
CA GLU A 101 -29.38 -24.69 34.68
C GLU A 101 -29.57 -25.60 33.46
N TYR A 102 -28.58 -25.64 32.57
CA TYR A 102 -28.58 -26.50 31.38
C TYR A 102 -27.91 -27.85 31.61
N LYS A 103 -27.69 -28.24 32.88
CA LYS A 103 -27.07 -29.50 33.30
C LYS A 103 -25.65 -29.69 32.75
N ILE A 104 -24.93 -28.59 32.50
CA ILE A 104 -23.53 -28.62 32.08
C ILE A 104 -22.67 -28.48 33.34
N GLN A 105 -21.92 -29.54 33.67
CA GLN A 105 -21.01 -29.54 34.81
C GLN A 105 -19.61 -29.07 34.42
N ILE A 106 -19.01 -28.28 35.29
CA ILE A 106 -17.64 -27.77 35.13
C ILE A 106 -16.80 -28.16 36.34
N GLN A 107 -15.51 -28.41 36.13
CA GLN A 107 -14.56 -28.74 37.19
C GLN A 107 -14.00 -27.47 37.83
N SER A 108 -13.67 -26.48 37.02
CA SER A 108 -13.08 -25.22 37.45
C SER A 108 -13.31 -24.11 36.44
N ILE A 109 -13.24 -22.87 36.91
CA ILE A 109 -13.32 -21.64 36.11
C ILE A 109 -12.23 -20.67 36.58
N PHE A 110 -11.50 -20.09 35.63
CA PHE A 110 -10.44 -19.10 35.87
C PHE A 110 -10.66 -17.87 34.99
N ALA A 111 -10.43 -16.68 35.54
CA ALA A 111 -10.61 -15.44 34.80
C ALA A 111 -9.25 -14.84 34.39
N ARG A 112 -9.09 -14.54 33.11
CA ARG A 112 -7.97 -13.78 32.55
C ARG A 112 -8.49 -12.40 32.13
N LYS A 113 -8.07 -11.37 32.88
CA LYS A 113 -8.40 -9.97 32.60
C LYS A 113 -7.88 -9.56 31.23
N GLY A 114 -8.63 -8.73 30.53
CA GLY A 114 -8.20 -8.04 29.30
C GLY A 114 -8.76 -6.62 29.27
N PRO A 115 -8.34 -5.76 28.32
CA PRO A 115 -8.68 -4.34 28.35
C PRO A 115 -10.19 -4.08 28.18
N THR A 116 -10.84 -4.80 27.26
CA THR A 116 -12.27 -4.63 26.95
C THR A 116 -13.11 -5.86 27.29
N VAL A 117 -12.49 -7.03 27.37
CA VAL A 117 -13.12 -8.30 27.73
C VAL A 117 -12.31 -9.03 28.78
N THR A 118 -13.00 -9.83 29.58
CA THR A 118 -12.40 -10.83 30.45
C THR A 118 -12.69 -12.22 29.89
N LEU A 119 -11.65 -13.03 29.72
CA LEU A 119 -11.76 -14.40 29.27
C LEU A 119 -11.94 -15.32 30.50
N TYR A 120 -13.08 -15.97 30.59
CA TYR A 120 -13.36 -16.99 31.60
C TYR A 120 -13.05 -18.36 31.02
N GLU A 121 -11.92 -18.94 31.40
CA GLU A 121 -11.48 -20.27 30.99
C GLU A 121 -12.10 -21.34 31.88
N ILE A 122 -12.82 -22.27 31.25
CA ILE A 122 -13.62 -23.28 31.92
C ILE A 122 -13.09 -24.67 31.56
N VAL A 123 -12.92 -25.51 32.57
CA VAL A 123 -12.60 -26.93 32.40
C VAL A 123 -13.92 -27.71 32.50
N PRO A 124 -14.46 -28.25 31.39
CA PRO A 124 -15.70 -29.01 31.43
C PRO A 124 -15.51 -30.37 32.14
N ALA A 125 -16.57 -30.90 32.74
CA ALA A 125 -16.57 -32.27 33.26
C ALA A 125 -16.48 -33.30 32.10
N PRO A 126 -15.87 -34.48 32.32
CA PRO A 126 -15.78 -35.53 31.30
C PRO A 126 -17.15 -35.87 30.68
N GLY A 127 -17.20 -36.00 29.36
CA GLY A 127 -18.43 -36.29 28.61
C GLY A 127 -19.25 -35.06 28.20
N THR A 128 -18.95 -33.88 28.71
CA THR A 128 -19.56 -32.61 28.25
C THR A 128 -19.10 -32.28 26.84
N LYS A 129 -20.03 -32.11 25.90
CA LYS A 129 -19.69 -31.72 24.52
C LYS A 129 -19.56 -30.21 24.42
N VAL A 130 -18.47 -29.73 23.82
CA VAL A 130 -18.25 -28.29 23.53
C VAL A 130 -19.44 -27.66 22.80
N ALA A 131 -20.07 -28.40 21.88
CA ALA A 131 -21.23 -27.96 21.12
C ALA A 131 -22.44 -27.63 22.02
N GLN A 132 -22.58 -28.24 23.20
CA GLN A 132 -23.65 -27.91 24.14
C GLN A 132 -23.45 -26.51 24.74
N ILE A 133 -22.21 -26.17 25.11
CA ILE A 133 -21.88 -24.85 25.67
C ILE A 133 -22.03 -23.75 24.61
N LYS A 134 -21.59 -24.00 23.37
CA LYS A 134 -21.80 -23.06 22.25
C LYS A 134 -23.28 -22.78 21.94
N ARG A 135 -24.18 -23.73 22.21
CA ARG A 135 -25.63 -23.56 21.94
C ARG A 135 -26.33 -22.63 22.92
N ILE A 136 -25.82 -22.52 24.14
CA ILE A 136 -26.43 -21.70 25.21
C ILE A 136 -25.73 -20.35 25.37
N GLU A 137 -24.97 -19.93 24.36
CA GLU A 137 -24.20 -18.68 24.38
C GLU A 137 -25.10 -17.45 24.65
N GLU A 138 -26.27 -17.38 24.02
CA GLU A 138 -27.25 -16.31 24.24
C GLU A 138 -27.85 -16.35 25.66
N ASP A 139 -28.06 -17.55 26.20
CA ASP A 139 -28.58 -17.73 27.56
C ASP A 139 -27.53 -17.36 28.62
N ILE A 140 -26.25 -17.65 28.37
CA ILE A 140 -25.14 -17.21 29.21
C ILE A 140 -25.08 -15.68 29.20
N ALA A 141 -25.16 -15.04 28.02
CA ALA A 141 -25.19 -13.58 27.91
C ALA A 141 -26.35 -12.97 28.71
N ARG A 142 -27.55 -13.54 28.59
CA ARG A 142 -28.76 -13.14 29.33
C ARG A 142 -28.59 -13.29 30.84
N SER A 143 -28.01 -14.39 31.31
CA SER A 143 -27.75 -14.62 32.74
C SER A 143 -26.76 -13.61 33.32
N ILE A 144 -25.71 -13.27 32.55
CA ILE A 144 -24.72 -12.27 32.95
C ILE A 144 -25.30 -10.84 32.87
N GLY A 145 -26.28 -10.61 31.98
CA GLY A 145 -26.88 -9.30 31.76
C GLY A 145 -26.10 -8.43 30.77
N VAL A 146 -25.46 -9.06 29.78
CA VAL A 146 -24.70 -8.38 28.71
C VAL A 146 -25.36 -8.61 27.36
N HIS A 147 -25.07 -7.72 26.39
CA HIS A 147 -25.62 -7.83 25.03
C HIS A 147 -25.17 -9.10 24.28
N GLY A 148 -24.04 -9.68 24.67
CA GLY A 148 -23.51 -10.90 24.08
C GLY A 148 -22.24 -11.36 24.78
N VAL A 149 -21.99 -12.66 24.71
CA VAL A 149 -20.70 -13.30 25.07
C VAL A 149 -20.23 -14.11 23.87
N ARG A 150 -18.97 -14.51 23.86
CA ARG A 150 -18.44 -15.39 22.81
C ARG A 150 -17.81 -16.64 23.42
N VAL A 151 -18.19 -17.81 22.92
CA VAL A 151 -17.65 -19.10 23.37
C VAL A 151 -16.58 -19.59 22.39
N ILE A 152 -15.34 -19.68 22.85
CA ILE A 152 -14.20 -20.20 22.09
C ILE A 152 -13.71 -21.53 22.63
N THR A 153 -13.16 -22.35 21.74
CA THR A 153 -12.50 -23.60 22.09
C THR A 153 -11.01 -23.32 22.20
N LEU A 154 -10.41 -23.63 23.35
CA LEU A 154 -8.97 -23.62 23.59
C LEU A 154 -8.49 -25.07 23.62
N LEU A 155 -7.17 -25.30 23.74
CA LEU A 155 -6.56 -26.64 23.69
C LEU A 155 -7.26 -27.65 24.63
N ASN A 156 -7.39 -27.31 25.92
CA ASN A 156 -7.97 -28.18 26.95
C ASN A 156 -9.14 -27.54 27.71
N THR A 157 -9.53 -26.33 27.33
CA THR A 157 -10.51 -25.50 28.04
C THR A 157 -11.48 -24.84 27.07
N ILE A 158 -12.58 -24.34 27.60
CA ILE A 158 -13.54 -23.53 26.85
C ILE A 158 -13.46 -22.12 27.41
N GLY A 159 -13.23 -21.15 26.54
CA GLY A 159 -13.19 -19.74 26.90
C GLY A 159 -14.56 -19.10 26.72
N ILE A 160 -15.06 -18.39 27.72
CA ILE A 160 -16.21 -17.50 27.60
C ILE A 160 -15.70 -16.07 27.72
N GLU A 161 -15.73 -15.34 26.61
CA GLU A 161 -15.34 -13.93 26.55
C GLU A 161 -16.53 -13.07 26.97
N VAL A 162 -16.39 -12.37 28.09
CA VAL A 162 -17.43 -11.50 28.66
C VAL A 162 -16.96 -10.06 28.59
N PRO A 163 -17.79 -9.11 28.12
CA PRO A 163 -17.48 -7.68 28.14
C PRO A 163 -17.21 -7.20 29.57
N ASN A 164 -16.21 -6.35 29.75
CA ASN A 164 -15.99 -5.67 31.03
C ASN A 164 -17.07 -4.59 31.24
N ASP A 165 -17.44 -4.32 32.50
CA ASP A 165 -18.41 -3.27 32.85
C ASP A 165 -17.93 -1.89 32.36
N ARG A 166 -16.61 -1.64 32.44
CA ARG A 166 -15.94 -0.44 31.92
C ARG A 166 -14.79 -0.83 30.99
N PRO A 167 -14.99 -0.81 29.67
CA PRO A 167 -13.93 -1.16 28.72
C PRO A 167 -12.84 -0.08 28.70
N SER A 168 -11.58 -0.52 28.71
CA SER A 168 -10.41 0.36 28.61
C SER A 168 -10.09 0.71 27.16
N THR A 169 -9.58 1.91 26.94
CA THR A 169 -9.02 2.32 25.64
C THR A 169 -7.62 1.75 25.49
N VAL A 170 -7.31 1.15 24.34
CA VAL A 170 -5.95 0.69 24.01
C VAL A 170 -5.21 1.81 23.28
N PRO A 171 -4.24 2.50 23.90
CA PRO A 171 -3.53 3.60 23.25
C PRO A 171 -2.58 3.10 22.14
N MET A 172 -2.60 3.73 20.97
CA MET A 172 -1.65 3.42 19.89
C MET A 172 -0.19 3.60 20.33
N LYS A 173 0.08 4.56 21.21
CA LYS A 173 1.40 4.77 21.81
C LYS A 173 2.00 3.52 22.45
N SER A 174 1.19 2.76 23.20
CA SER A 174 1.68 1.52 23.84
C SER A 174 1.98 0.44 22.80
N ILE A 175 1.18 0.38 21.74
CA ILE A 175 1.33 -0.60 20.67
C ILE A 175 2.60 -0.35 19.86
N LEU A 176 2.87 0.91 19.51
CA LEU A 176 4.09 1.31 18.79
C LEU A 176 5.35 1.20 19.65
N ASN A 177 5.23 1.34 20.97
CA ASN A 177 6.37 1.19 21.88
C ASN A 177 6.71 -0.28 22.20
N ASP A 178 5.85 -1.23 21.84
CA ASP A 178 6.04 -2.64 22.15
C ASP A 178 7.20 -3.25 21.34
N PRO A 179 8.05 -4.12 21.94
CA PRO A 179 9.14 -4.79 21.23
C PRO A 179 8.71 -5.59 20.00
N ALA A 180 7.49 -6.16 20.01
CA ALA A 180 6.96 -6.89 18.85
C ALA A 180 6.80 -6.00 17.62
N PHE A 181 6.57 -4.71 17.80
CA PHE A 181 6.60 -3.73 16.73
C PHE A 181 7.99 -3.13 16.53
N ARG A 182 8.65 -2.60 17.57
CA ARG A 182 9.92 -1.87 17.42
C ARG A 182 11.06 -2.71 16.85
N ASN A 183 11.13 -3.99 17.20
CA ASN A 183 12.27 -4.85 16.86
C ASN A 183 11.97 -5.78 15.67
N ASN A 184 10.86 -5.56 14.97
CA ASN A 184 10.51 -6.38 13.81
C ASN A 184 11.42 -6.07 12.60
N LYS A 185 11.48 -7.01 11.66
CA LYS A 185 12.19 -6.86 10.36
C LYS A 185 11.20 -6.86 9.19
N PHE A 186 10.00 -6.33 9.42
CA PHE A 186 8.93 -6.32 8.43
C PHE A 186 9.19 -5.21 7.41
N GLU A 187 8.83 -5.49 6.16
CA GLU A 187 8.95 -4.51 5.09
C GLU A 187 7.83 -3.48 5.15
N LEU A 188 6.62 -3.87 5.55
CA LEU A 188 5.48 -2.98 5.78
C LEU A 188 4.78 -3.36 7.09
N PRO A 189 5.31 -2.93 8.25
CA PRO A 189 4.79 -3.33 9.54
C PRO A 189 3.45 -2.65 9.83
N ILE A 190 2.46 -3.45 10.20
CA ILE A 190 1.16 -3.01 10.69
C ILE A 190 0.99 -3.53 12.11
N ALA A 191 0.79 -2.62 13.07
CA ALA A 191 0.43 -2.96 14.45
C ALA A 191 -1.04 -2.61 14.70
N LEU A 192 -1.83 -3.63 15.06
CA LEU A 192 -3.28 -3.46 15.16
C LEU A 192 -3.75 -3.21 16.59
N GLY A 193 -3.15 -3.82 17.59
CA GLY A 193 -3.61 -3.72 18.99
C GLY A 193 -3.33 -4.96 19.80
N TYR A 194 -4.08 -5.17 20.89
CA TYR A 194 -3.88 -6.30 21.79
C TYR A 194 -4.78 -7.48 21.47
N THR A 195 -4.19 -8.66 21.39
CA THR A 195 -4.94 -9.92 21.40
C THR A 195 -5.59 -10.17 22.77
N ILE A 196 -6.49 -11.14 22.84
CA ILE A 196 -7.07 -11.63 24.11
C ILE A 196 -6.03 -12.13 25.12
N SER A 197 -4.83 -12.49 24.65
CA SER A 197 -3.70 -12.88 25.49
C SER A 197 -2.82 -11.70 25.88
N GLN A 198 -3.27 -10.46 25.65
CA GLN A 198 -2.54 -9.20 25.90
C GLN A 198 -1.19 -9.10 25.19
N LYS A 199 -1.05 -9.77 24.04
CA LYS A 199 0.11 -9.59 23.15
C LYS A 199 -0.24 -8.63 22.04
N VAL A 200 0.69 -7.76 21.68
CA VAL A 200 0.57 -6.92 20.48
C VAL A 200 0.51 -7.80 19.25
N LEU A 201 -0.53 -7.63 18.43
CA LEU A 201 -0.59 -8.20 17.09
C LEU A 201 0.05 -7.21 16.11
N ALA A 202 1.23 -7.57 15.64
CA ALA A 202 1.91 -6.91 14.52
C ALA A 202 2.17 -7.91 13.39
N PHE A 203 2.00 -7.49 12.15
CA PHE A 203 2.27 -8.32 10.97
C PHE A 203 2.85 -7.48 9.82
N ASP A 204 3.40 -8.17 8.82
CA ASP A 204 3.97 -7.56 7.62
C ASP A 204 2.97 -7.60 6.47
N LEU A 205 2.56 -6.42 5.96
CA LEU A 205 1.64 -6.33 4.83
C LEU A 205 2.21 -7.01 3.58
N THR A 206 3.53 -7.09 3.38
CA THR A 206 4.11 -7.77 2.21
C THR A 206 3.89 -9.30 2.22
N LYS A 207 3.69 -9.87 3.41
CA LYS A 207 3.34 -11.30 3.60
C LYS A 207 1.83 -11.53 3.55
N ALA A 208 1.05 -10.48 3.76
CA ALA A 208 -0.40 -10.41 3.71
C ALA A 208 -0.85 -9.36 2.66
N PRO A 209 -0.51 -9.57 1.37
CA PRO A 209 -0.29 -8.50 0.39
C PRO A 209 -1.47 -7.58 0.14
N HIS A 210 -2.69 -8.07 0.32
CA HIS A 210 -3.91 -7.28 0.20
C HIS A 210 -4.81 -7.56 1.39
N LEU A 211 -5.42 -6.50 1.91
CA LEU A 211 -6.17 -6.49 3.16
C LEU A 211 -7.60 -5.96 2.90
N LEU A 212 -8.60 -6.75 3.28
CA LEU A 212 -10.00 -6.33 3.28
C LEU A 212 -10.41 -5.97 4.72
N VAL A 213 -10.89 -4.75 4.95
CA VAL A 213 -11.35 -4.27 6.26
C VAL A 213 -12.84 -3.99 6.19
N ALA A 214 -13.65 -4.61 7.04
CA ALA A 214 -15.10 -4.41 7.00
C ALA A 214 -15.71 -4.32 8.40
N GLY A 215 -16.78 -3.56 8.53
CA GLY A 215 -17.50 -3.39 9.79
C GLY A 215 -18.62 -2.37 9.71
N ALA A 216 -19.62 -2.47 10.58
CA ALA A 216 -20.70 -1.49 10.61
C ALA A 216 -20.19 -0.09 11.05
N THR A 217 -20.93 0.95 10.67
CA THR A 217 -20.62 2.34 11.04
C THR A 217 -20.44 2.49 12.55
N GLY A 218 -19.40 3.22 12.96
CA GLY A 218 -19.10 3.46 14.39
C GLY A 218 -18.53 2.27 15.16
N MET A 219 -18.24 1.14 14.52
CA MET A 219 -17.71 -0.06 15.20
C MET A 219 -16.19 -0.11 15.32
N GLY A 220 -15.47 0.80 14.67
CA GLY A 220 -14.01 0.91 14.74
C GLY A 220 -13.25 0.79 13.42
N LYS A 221 -13.94 0.68 12.27
CA LYS A 221 -13.31 0.58 10.94
C LYS A 221 -12.32 1.72 10.68
N SER A 222 -12.75 2.96 10.82
CA SER A 222 -11.91 4.15 10.58
C SER A 222 -10.74 4.24 11.55
N VAL A 223 -10.97 3.88 12.83
CA VAL A 223 -9.90 3.75 13.84
C VAL A 223 -8.85 2.72 13.40
N GLY A 224 -9.29 1.58 12.88
CA GLY A 224 -8.40 0.55 12.34
C GLY A 224 -7.57 1.03 11.14
N LEU A 225 -8.17 1.78 10.22
CA LEU A 225 -7.43 2.38 9.11
C LEU A 225 -6.39 3.40 9.60
N ASN A 226 -6.74 4.23 10.57
CA ASN A 226 -5.78 5.14 11.20
C ASN A 226 -4.65 4.41 11.93
N ALA A 227 -4.94 3.29 12.61
CA ALA A 227 -3.90 2.45 13.23
C ALA A 227 -2.93 1.86 12.19
N ILE A 228 -3.45 1.43 11.03
CA ILE A 228 -2.64 0.94 9.90
C ILE A 228 -1.75 2.07 9.36
N LEU A 229 -2.33 3.22 9.02
CA LEU A 229 -1.60 4.36 8.48
C LEU A 229 -0.54 4.86 9.46
N THR A 230 -0.90 5.01 10.73
CA THR A 230 0.03 5.42 11.80
C THR A 230 1.18 4.42 11.93
N SER A 231 0.92 3.10 11.85
CA SER A 231 1.99 2.09 11.88
C SER A 231 3.01 2.30 10.76
N LEU A 232 2.52 2.58 9.55
CA LEU A 232 3.38 2.82 8.39
C LEU A 232 4.18 4.12 8.53
N LEU A 233 3.54 5.21 8.94
CA LEU A 233 4.17 6.53 9.10
C LEU A 233 5.25 6.54 10.21
N TYR A 234 5.10 5.72 11.24
CA TYR A 234 6.11 5.57 12.32
C TYR A 234 7.26 4.62 11.96
N SER A 235 7.21 3.92 10.82
CA SER A 235 8.15 2.85 10.50
C SER A 235 8.83 2.95 9.14
N LYS A 236 8.32 3.79 8.22
CA LYS A 236 8.83 3.92 6.86
C LYS A 236 9.28 5.33 6.55
N HIS A 237 10.42 5.44 5.88
CA HIS A 237 10.91 6.71 5.33
C HIS A 237 10.06 7.10 4.09
N PRO A 238 9.83 8.39 3.80
CA PRO A 238 9.14 8.83 2.58
C PRO A 238 9.72 8.27 1.28
N ALA A 239 11.02 7.99 1.23
CA ALA A 239 11.68 7.38 0.06
C ALA A 239 11.34 5.89 -0.13
N GLU A 240 10.85 5.21 0.91
CA GLU A 240 10.60 3.77 0.92
C GLU A 240 9.12 3.42 0.72
N LEU A 241 8.22 4.35 1.05
CA LEU A 241 6.77 4.14 1.05
C LEU A 241 6.05 5.32 0.40
N LYS A 242 5.14 5.00 -0.52
CA LYS A 242 4.14 5.92 -1.06
C LYS A 242 2.72 5.41 -0.79
N LEU A 243 1.79 6.33 -0.62
CA LEU A 243 0.40 6.09 -0.27
C LEU A 243 -0.52 6.69 -1.34
N VAL A 244 -1.50 5.90 -1.78
CA VAL A 244 -2.63 6.40 -2.58
C VAL A 244 -3.87 6.31 -1.70
N LEU A 245 -4.47 7.46 -1.38
CA LEU A 245 -5.59 7.53 -0.43
C LEU A 245 -6.88 7.89 -1.17
N VAL A 246 -7.90 7.05 -1.00
CA VAL A 246 -9.22 7.22 -1.61
C VAL A 246 -10.27 7.38 -0.51
N ASP A 247 -10.90 8.56 -0.46
CA ASP A 247 -11.92 8.93 0.52
C ASP A 247 -13.12 9.58 -0.20
N PRO A 248 -14.09 8.78 -0.68
CA PRO A 248 -15.26 9.31 -1.37
C PRO A 248 -16.14 10.19 -0.47
N LYS A 249 -16.03 10.05 0.86
CA LYS A 249 -16.86 10.78 1.84
C LYS A 249 -16.18 12.05 2.37
N ARG A 250 -14.87 12.22 2.16
CA ARG A 250 -14.04 13.35 2.63
C ARG A 250 -13.98 13.52 4.15
N VAL A 251 -14.24 12.46 4.89
CA VAL A 251 -14.32 12.53 6.37
C VAL A 251 -13.07 11.98 7.02
N GLU A 252 -12.56 10.85 6.54
CA GLU A 252 -11.65 10.00 7.32
C GLU A 252 -10.19 10.24 6.95
N LEU A 253 -9.87 10.36 5.65
CA LEU A 253 -8.48 10.41 5.17
C LEU A 253 -8.02 11.81 4.75
N SER A 254 -8.93 12.79 4.69
CA SER A 254 -8.62 14.18 4.33
C SER A 254 -7.50 14.80 5.17
N ILE A 255 -7.36 14.38 6.43
CA ILE A 255 -6.33 14.86 7.37
C ILE A 255 -4.90 14.55 6.89
N TYR A 256 -4.70 13.47 6.13
CA TYR A 256 -3.40 13.09 5.59
C TYR A 256 -3.03 13.92 4.36
N GLY A 257 -3.84 14.90 3.94
CA GLY A 257 -3.46 15.83 2.87
C GLY A 257 -2.18 16.62 3.18
N ALA A 258 -1.86 16.84 4.46
CA ALA A 258 -0.67 17.56 4.90
C ALA A 258 0.65 16.86 4.51
N ILE A 259 0.64 15.53 4.34
CA ILE A 259 1.83 14.74 4.00
C ILE A 259 2.00 14.52 2.49
N LYS A 260 1.36 15.38 1.67
CA LYS A 260 1.34 15.33 0.20
C LYS A 260 2.74 15.15 -0.40
N ASN A 261 3.67 15.97 0.04
CA ASN A 261 5.01 16.05 -0.52
C ASN A 261 5.99 15.07 0.14
N HIS A 262 5.51 14.12 0.94
CA HIS A 262 6.34 13.12 1.60
C HIS A 262 5.91 11.72 1.15
N PHE A 263 4.69 11.35 1.50
CA PHE A 263 4.19 9.98 1.31
C PHE A 263 3.17 9.86 0.19
N LEU A 264 2.48 10.91 -0.25
CA LEU A 264 1.36 10.71 -1.18
C LEU A 264 1.83 10.54 -2.63
N ALA A 265 1.17 9.62 -3.33
CA ALA A 265 1.27 9.40 -4.76
C ALA A 265 0.00 9.90 -5.47
N THR A 266 0.16 10.70 -6.52
CA THR A 266 -0.95 11.35 -7.24
C THR A 266 -0.73 11.31 -8.74
N LEU A 267 -1.80 11.50 -9.52
CA LEU A 267 -1.64 11.76 -10.96
C LEU A 267 -1.04 13.16 -11.17
N PRO A 268 -0.31 13.41 -12.27
CA PRO A 268 0.13 14.74 -12.67
C PRO A 268 -1.06 15.70 -12.83
N GLY A 269 -0.85 16.99 -12.49
CA GLY A 269 -1.89 18.01 -12.58
C GLY A 269 -2.96 17.98 -11.48
N GLU A 270 -2.95 16.99 -10.58
CA GLU A 270 -3.91 16.92 -9.48
C GLU A 270 -3.56 17.88 -8.33
N GLU A 271 -4.48 18.82 -8.06
CA GLU A 271 -4.33 19.76 -6.95
C GLU A 271 -4.52 19.06 -5.60
N LYS A 272 -5.56 18.23 -5.50
CA LYS A 272 -5.96 17.54 -4.26
C LYS A 272 -5.32 16.16 -4.20
N PRO A 273 -4.54 15.87 -3.14
CA PRO A 273 -3.80 14.61 -3.09
C PRO A 273 -4.63 13.41 -2.61
N ILE A 274 -5.81 13.67 -2.01
CA ILE A 274 -6.76 12.63 -1.59
C ILE A 274 -7.82 12.51 -2.68
N LEU A 275 -8.01 11.29 -3.19
CA LEU A 275 -8.96 11.02 -4.26
C LEU A 275 -10.38 10.94 -3.70
N THR A 276 -11.25 11.80 -4.20
CA THR A 276 -12.67 11.86 -3.77
C THR A 276 -13.64 11.57 -4.91
N ASP A 277 -13.21 11.78 -6.15
CA ASP A 277 -14.03 11.63 -7.35
C ASP A 277 -13.85 10.25 -7.96
N THR A 278 -14.95 9.57 -8.28
CA THR A 278 -14.92 8.19 -8.77
C THR A 278 -14.19 8.06 -10.10
N SER A 279 -14.35 9.00 -11.04
CA SER A 279 -13.66 8.97 -12.33
C SER A 279 -12.15 9.07 -12.13
N LYS A 280 -11.70 9.97 -11.26
CA LYS A 280 -10.27 10.08 -10.90
C LYS A 280 -9.72 8.83 -10.24
N VAL A 281 -10.54 8.14 -9.43
CA VAL A 281 -10.15 6.87 -8.82
C VAL A 281 -9.97 5.80 -9.89
N VAL A 282 -10.89 5.70 -10.87
CA VAL A 282 -10.74 4.77 -12.01
C VAL A 282 -9.43 5.03 -12.75
N THR A 283 -9.16 6.28 -13.13
CA THR A 283 -7.91 6.66 -13.82
C THR A 283 -6.68 6.34 -12.97
N THR A 284 -6.72 6.61 -11.67
CA THR A 284 -5.60 6.29 -10.76
C THR A 284 -5.36 4.78 -10.64
N LEU A 285 -6.41 3.96 -10.56
CA LEU A 285 -6.28 2.50 -10.51
C LEU A 285 -5.72 1.94 -11.83
N LYS A 286 -6.11 2.50 -12.98
CA LYS A 286 -5.51 2.16 -14.28
C LYS A 286 -4.03 2.54 -14.32
N SER A 287 -3.68 3.72 -13.80
CA SER A 287 -2.30 4.20 -13.72
C SER A 287 -1.44 3.31 -12.82
N LEU A 288 -1.99 2.84 -11.71
CA LEU A 288 -1.35 1.84 -10.85
C LEU A 288 -1.15 0.49 -11.57
N CYS A 289 -2.07 0.10 -12.46
CA CYS A 289 -1.85 -1.08 -13.31
C CYS A 289 -0.68 -0.86 -14.27
N MET A 290 -0.51 0.34 -14.85
CA MET A 290 0.64 0.67 -15.70
C MET A 290 1.95 0.66 -14.91
N GLU A 291 1.96 1.27 -13.72
CA GLU A 291 3.10 1.22 -12.80
C GLU A 291 3.46 -0.23 -12.42
N MET A 292 2.45 -1.08 -12.19
CA MET A 292 2.65 -2.51 -11.92
C MET A 292 3.38 -3.22 -13.08
N GLU A 293 2.94 -3.01 -14.32
CA GLU A 293 3.59 -3.63 -15.50
C GLU A 293 5.00 -3.07 -15.71
N SER A 294 5.20 -1.75 -15.59
CA SER A 294 6.53 -1.12 -15.70
C SER A 294 7.52 -1.66 -14.67
N ARG A 295 7.07 -1.90 -13.43
CA ARG A 295 7.91 -2.55 -12.42
C ARG A 295 8.25 -4.00 -12.77
N TYR A 296 7.32 -4.73 -13.38
CA TYR A 296 7.61 -6.09 -13.86
C TYR A 296 8.69 -6.09 -14.94
N GLU A 297 8.65 -5.14 -15.88
CA GLU A 297 9.69 -4.98 -16.90
C GLU A 297 11.07 -4.72 -16.26
N LEU A 298 11.15 -3.83 -15.27
CA LEU A 298 12.39 -3.56 -14.53
C LEU A 298 12.92 -4.78 -13.78
N LEU A 299 12.02 -5.55 -13.15
CA LEU A 299 12.36 -6.80 -12.47
C LEU A 299 12.89 -7.84 -13.46
N GLU A 300 12.25 -7.98 -14.63
CA GLU A 300 12.68 -8.90 -15.68
C GLU A 300 14.06 -8.53 -16.25
N MET A 301 14.28 -7.24 -16.54
CA MET A 301 15.59 -6.71 -16.95
C MET A 301 16.68 -7.01 -15.91
N ALA A 302 16.35 -6.82 -14.62
CA ALA A 302 17.25 -7.15 -13.51
C ALA A 302 17.37 -8.66 -13.22
N LYS A 303 16.56 -9.51 -13.86
CA LYS A 303 16.42 -10.95 -13.59
C LYS A 303 15.99 -11.29 -12.17
N GLU A 304 15.23 -10.41 -11.53
CA GLU A 304 14.71 -10.59 -10.18
C GLU A 304 13.22 -10.93 -10.17
N ARG A 305 12.78 -11.66 -9.14
CA ARG A 305 11.38 -12.12 -9.04
C ARG A 305 10.49 -11.22 -8.19
N ASN A 306 11.08 -10.35 -7.37
CA ASN A 306 10.35 -9.48 -6.47
C ASN A 306 11.12 -8.18 -6.19
N ILE A 307 10.38 -7.17 -5.76
CA ILE A 307 10.88 -5.82 -5.47
C ILE A 307 11.96 -5.80 -4.40
N LYS A 308 11.92 -6.72 -3.43
CA LYS A 308 12.89 -6.74 -2.33
C LYS A 308 14.27 -7.12 -2.85
N ASP A 309 14.36 -8.18 -3.64
CA ASP A 309 15.63 -8.64 -4.23
C ASP A 309 16.14 -7.63 -5.28
N TYR A 310 15.23 -7.07 -6.09
CA TYR A 310 15.52 -5.98 -7.01
C TYR A 310 16.13 -4.76 -6.30
N ASN A 311 15.47 -4.25 -5.26
CA ASN A 311 15.95 -3.09 -4.50
C ASN A 311 17.27 -3.40 -3.79
N ALA A 312 17.46 -4.62 -3.26
CA ALA A 312 18.72 -5.01 -2.65
C ALA A 312 19.90 -4.90 -3.64
N ARG A 313 19.70 -5.31 -4.90
CA ARG A 313 20.71 -5.13 -5.96
C ARG A 313 20.91 -3.67 -6.35
N PHE A 314 19.84 -2.88 -6.40
CA PHE A 314 19.95 -1.44 -6.67
C PHE A 314 20.75 -0.73 -5.57
N LEU A 315 20.47 -1.04 -4.30
CA LEU A 315 21.19 -0.50 -3.13
C LEU A 315 22.68 -0.89 -3.14
N ASP A 316 22.99 -2.11 -3.58
CA ASP A 316 24.36 -2.59 -3.81
C ASP A 316 25.02 -1.98 -5.07
N ARG A 317 24.36 -1.03 -5.75
CA ARG A 317 24.79 -0.41 -7.02
C ARG A 317 25.11 -1.41 -8.12
N LYS A 318 24.44 -2.58 -8.13
CA LYS A 318 24.61 -3.62 -9.15
C LYS A 318 23.73 -3.43 -10.38
N LEU A 319 22.78 -2.51 -10.33
CA LEU A 319 21.87 -2.21 -11.43
C LEU A 319 22.20 -0.82 -11.99
N ASN A 320 22.36 -0.73 -13.31
CA ASN A 320 22.78 0.49 -13.97
C ASN A 320 21.61 1.50 -14.14
N PRO A 321 21.67 2.69 -13.52
CA PRO A 321 20.60 3.68 -13.65
C PRO A 321 20.40 4.20 -15.08
N ASN A 322 21.44 4.19 -15.91
CA ASN A 322 21.36 4.64 -17.31
C ASN A 322 20.45 3.74 -18.17
N ASN A 323 20.16 2.52 -17.71
CA ASN A 323 19.22 1.61 -18.37
C ASN A 323 17.79 1.73 -17.80
N GLY A 324 17.51 2.79 -17.04
CA GLY A 324 16.20 3.06 -16.45
C GLY A 324 15.98 2.42 -15.07
N HIS A 325 16.96 1.69 -14.53
CA HIS A 325 16.87 1.17 -13.17
C HIS A 325 16.84 2.30 -12.14
N LYS A 326 15.93 2.16 -11.18
CA LYS A 326 15.77 3.07 -10.05
C LYS A 326 15.34 2.30 -8.81
N PHE A 327 15.52 2.88 -7.64
CA PHE A 327 14.93 2.36 -6.41
C PHE A 327 13.40 2.45 -6.48
N LEU A 328 12.71 1.38 -6.11
CA LEU A 328 11.25 1.30 -6.18
C LEU A 328 10.65 1.38 -4.76
N PRO A 329 9.94 2.45 -4.39
CA PRO A 329 9.22 2.50 -3.12
C PRO A 329 8.02 1.54 -3.15
N TYR A 330 7.65 1.01 -1.99
CA TYR A 330 6.36 0.33 -1.84
C TYR A 330 5.22 1.32 -2.05
N ILE A 331 4.15 0.89 -2.72
CA ILE A 331 2.93 1.69 -2.87
C ILE A 331 1.81 0.99 -2.10
N VAL A 332 1.20 1.68 -1.14
CA VAL A 332 0.02 1.18 -0.42
C VAL A 332 -1.19 2.01 -0.81
N VAL A 333 -2.16 1.36 -1.44
CA VAL A 333 -3.43 1.97 -1.84
C VAL A 333 -4.46 1.71 -0.75
N VAL A 334 -5.00 2.77 -0.15
CA VAL A 334 -6.01 2.69 0.92
C VAL A 334 -7.32 3.28 0.43
N ILE A 335 -8.37 2.47 0.41
CA ILE A 335 -9.72 2.86 -0.01
C ILE A 335 -10.66 2.73 1.18
N ASP A 336 -11.16 3.84 1.74
CA ASP A 336 -11.99 3.79 2.96
C ASP A 336 -13.36 3.12 2.75
N GLU A 337 -14.07 3.45 1.66
CA GLU A 337 -15.41 2.93 1.38
C GLU A 337 -15.50 2.51 -0.09
N PHE A 338 -14.89 1.37 -0.43
CA PHE A 338 -14.83 0.91 -1.82
C PHE A 338 -16.21 0.54 -2.38
N ALA A 339 -17.19 0.28 -1.50
CA ALA A 339 -18.57 0.01 -1.90
C ALA A 339 -19.21 1.20 -2.64
N ASP A 340 -18.91 2.44 -2.24
CA ASP A 340 -19.41 3.64 -2.94
C ASP A 340 -18.89 3.67 -4.38
N LEU A 341 -17.62 3.33 -4.57
CA LEU A 341 -16.99 3.29 -5.90
C LEU A 341 -17.61 2.20 -6.79
N LEU A 342 -17.86 1.00 -6.24
CA LEU A 342 -18.51 -0.09 -6.97
C LEU A 342 -19.95 0.24 -7.37
N ILE A 343 -20.71 0.91 -6.51
CA ILE A 343 -22.08 1.30 -6.84
C ILE A 343 -22.10 2.35 -7.96
N THR A 344 -21.12 3.25 -8.00
CA THR A 344 -21.05 4.31 -9.00
C THR A 344 -20.48 3.85 -10.34
N ALA A 345 -19.36 3.11 -10.34
CA ALA A 345 -18.60 2.78 -11.55
C ALA A 345 -18.50 1.27 -11.83
N GLY A 346 -19.02 0.42 -10.93
CA GLY A 346 -19.15 -1.03 -11.15
C GLY A 346 -17.85 -1.70 -11.59
N LYS A 347 -17.89 -2.25 -12.81
CA LYS A 347 -16.78 -3.03 -13.39
C LYS A 347 -15.50 -2.22 -13.60
N GLU A 348 -15.61 -0.92 -13.86
CA GLU A 348 -14.42 -0.06 -14.08
C GLU A 348 -13.55 0.07 -12.83
N ILE A 349 -14.12 -0.21 -11.64
CA ILE A 349 -13.41 -0.28 -10.37
C ILE A 349 -13.01 -1.73 -10.03
N GLU A 350 -13.92 -2.70 -10.20
CA GLU A 350 -13.68 -4.10 -9.82
C GLU A 350 -12.52 -4.74 -10.61
N GLU A 351 -12.42 -4.45 -11.91
CA GLU A 351 -11.41 -5.05 -12.78
C GLU A 351 -9.98 -4.60 -12.43
N PRO A 352 -9.65 -3.30 -12.32
CA PRO A 352 -8.32 -2.87 -11.89
C PRO A 352 -7.96 -3.36 -10.48
N ILE A 353 -8.90 -3.33 -9.52
CA ILE A 353 -8.67 -3.84 -8.17
C ILE A 353 -8.32 -5.33 -8.21
N SER A 354 -9.07 -6.12 -8.97
CA SER A 354 -8.82 -7.56 -9.10
C SER A 354 -7.48 -7.86 -9.77
N ARG A 355 -7.14 -7.10 -10.83
CA ARG A 355 -5.85 -7.24 -11.53
C ARG A 355 -4.67 -6.92 -10.61
N LEU A 356 -4.74 -5.80 -9.90
CA LEU A 356 -3.72 -5.41 -8.94
C LEU A 356 -3.61 -6.43 -7.80
N ALA A 357 -4.74 -6.83 -7.21
CA ALA A 357 -4.71 -7.77 -6.09
C ALA A 357 -4.20 -9.17 -6.48
N ALA A 358 -4.37 -9.58 -7.74
CA ALA A 358 -3.86 -10.85 -8.24
C ALA A 358 -2.35 -10.83 -8.52
N LYS A 359 -1.80 -9.69 -8.97
CA LYS A 359 -0.44 -9.64 -9.55
C LYS A 359 0.53 -8.69 -8.85
N ALA A 360 0.08 -7.72 -8.07
CA ALA A 360 0.93 -6.60 -7.69
C ALA A 360 1.84 -6.86 -6.47
N ARG A 361 1.61 -7.97 -5.74
CA ARG A 361 2.43 -8.40 -4.58
C ARG A 361 3.93 -8.36 -4.87
N ALA A 362 4.37 -8.96 -5.98
CA ALA A 362 5.78 -9.13 -6.28
C ALA A 362 6.48 -7.80 -6.56
N VAL A 363 5.75 -6.81 -7.10
CA VAL A 363 6.24 -5.47 -7.45
C VAL A 363 6.00 -4.43 -6.36
N GLY A 364 5.57 -4.86 -5.17
CA GLY A 364 5.45 -3.99 -3.99
C GLY A 364 4.30 -2.99 -4.02
N ILE A 365 3.21 -3.31 -4.74
CA ILE A 365 1.96 -2.54 -4.67
C ILE A 365 0.94 -3.34 -3.86
N HIS A 366 0.42 -2.75 -2.80
CA HIS A 366 -0.45 -3.38 -1.81
C HIS A 366 -1.78 -2.63 -1.72
N LEU A 367 -2.88 -3.38 -1.53
CA LEU A 367 -4.23 -2.80 -1.50
C LEU A 367 -4.85 -3.05 -0.14
N ILE A 368 -5.38 -1.98 0.46
CA ILE A 368 -6.17 -2.02 1.67
C ILE A 368 -7.54 -1.42 1.31
N ILE A 369 -8.53 -2.30 1.14
CA ILE A 369 -9.88 -1.87 0.81
C ILE A 369 -10.76 -1.99 2.04
N ALA A 370 -11.58 -0.98 2.27
CA ALA A 370 -12.47 -0.94 3.42
C ALA A 370 -13.92 -0.66 3.02
N THR A 371 -14.87 -1.22 3.77
CA THR A 371 -16.30 -1.06 3.51
C THR A 371 -17.11 -1.09 4.79
N GLN A 372 -18.17 -0.29 4.84
CA GLN A 372 -19.19 -0.39 5.88
C GLN A 372 -20.40 -1.22 5.44
N ARG A 373 -20.43 -1.65 4.17
CA ARG A 373 -21.47 -2.49 3.57
C ARG A 373 -20.92 -3.88 3.24
N PRO A 374 -20.85 -4.80 4.22
CA PRO A 374 -20.36 -6.16 4.02
C PRO A 374 -21.41 -7.07 3.34
N THR A 375 -21.95 -6.66 2.19
CA THR A 375 -22.90 -7.43 1.39
C THR A 375 -22.17 -8.27 0.33
N THR A 376 -22.81 -9.31 -0.17
CA THR A 376 -22.25 -10.20 -1.21
C THR A 376 -22.03 -9.50 -2.55
N ASP A 377 -22.78 -8.43 -2.81
CA ASP A 377 -22.65 -7.62 -4.03
C ASP A 377 -21.42 -6.71 -3.99
N VAL A 378 -20.96 -6.35 -2.79
CA VAL A 378 -19.77 -5.53 -2.58
C VAL A 378 -18.54 -6.42 -2.40
N ILE A 379 -18.64 -7.43 -1.54
CA ILE A 379 -17.57 -8.39 -1.27
C ILE A 379 -17.83 -9.64 -2.11
N THR A 380 -17.60 -9.50 -3.42
CA THR A 380 -17.82 -10.57 -4.41
C THR A 380 -16.84 -11.74 -4.20
N GLY A 381 -17.12 -12.89 -4.82
CA GLY A 381 -16.21 -14.04 -4.79
C GLY A 381 -14.81 -13.71 -5.34
N THR A 382 -14.74 -12.87 -6.37
CA THR A 382 -13.49 -12.39 -6.98
C THR A 382 -12.68 -11.54 -5.99
N ILE A 383 -13.34 -10.63 -5.26
CA ILE A 383 -12.69 -9.86 -4.20
C ILE A 383 -12.19 -10.79 -3.10
N LYS A 384 -13.00 -11.73 -2.60
CA LYS A 384 -12.55 -12.66 -1.55
C LYS A 384 -11.37 -13.51 -1.96
N ALA A 385 -11.32 -13.96 -3.22
CA ALA A 385 -10.23 -14.78 -3.74
C ALA A 385 -8.89 -14.04 -3.75
N ASN A 386 -8.90 -12.72 -4.03
CA ASN A 386 -7.68 -11.91 -4.11
C ASN A 386 -7.30 -11.23 -2.77
N PHE A 387 -8.20 -11.18 -1.80
CA PHE A 387 -7.97 -10.61 -0.46
C PHE A 387 -8.06 -11.69 0.62
N PRO A 388 -7.03 -12.55 0.77
CA PRO A 388 -7.04 -13.65 1.73
C PRO A 388 -6.86 -13.17 3.18
N SER A 389 -6.30 -11.98 3.39
CA SER A 389 -6.17 -11.37 4.71
C SER A 389 -7.31 -10.39 4.96
N ARG A 390 -8.01 -10.53 6.08
CA ARG A 390 -9.27 -9.83 6.36
C ARG A 390 -9.37 -9.40 7.81
N ILE A 391 -9.92 -8.22 8.02
CA ILE A 391 -10.25 -7.67 9.34
C ILE A 391 -11.76 -7.41 9.36
N ALA A 392 -12.46 -8.06 10.28
CA ALA A 392 -13.87 -7.84 10.53
C ALA A 392 -14.05 -7.16 11.89
N PHE A 393 -14.45 -5.89 11.88
CA PHE A 393 -15.02 -5.23 13.05
C PHE A 393 -16.45 -5.72 13.28
N LYS A 394 -17.08 -5.25 14.37
CA LYS A 394 -18.48 -5.61 14.65
C LYS A 394 -19.39 -5.31 13.45
N VAL A 395 -20.21 -6.30 13.11
CA VAL A 395 -21.26 -6.22 12.08
C VAL A 395 -22.62 -6.51 12.69
N LEU A 396 -23.69 -6.23 11.94
CA LEU A 396 -25.06 -6.35 12.45
C LEU A 396 -25.53 -7.80 12.49
N SER A 397 -25.19 -8.61 11.48
CA SER A 397 -25.72 -9.96 11.35
C SER A 397 -24.64 -11.03 11.14
N GLY A 398 -25.00 -12.28 11.45
CA GLY A 398 -24.13 -13.42 11.15
C GLY A 398 -23.95 -13.67 9.65
N VAL A 399 -24.86 -13.15 8.80
CA VAL A 399 -24.70 -13.19 7.34
C VAL A 399 -23.54 -12.27 6.93
N ASP A 400 -23.55 -11.03 7.42
CA ASP A 400 -22.47 -10.06 7.18
C ASP A 400 -21.11 -10.60 7.66
N SER A 401 -21.09 -11.27 8.81
CA SER A 401 -19.87 -11.93 9.33
C SER A 401 -19.33 -12.95 8.34
N ARG A 402 -20.18 -13.84 7.81
CA ARG A 402 -19.77 -14.85 6.83
C ARG A 402 -19.33 -14.22 5.51
N THR A 403 -19.93 -13.10 5.12
CA THR A 403 -19.51 -12.39 3.90
C THR A 403 -18.05 -11.91 4.01
N ILE A 404 -17.60 -11.50 5.20
CA ILE A 404 -16.23 -11.00 5.40
C ILE A 404 -15.26 -12.15 5.67
N ILE A 405 -15.49 -12.96 6.70
CA ILE A 405 -14.50 -13.93 7.23
C ILE A 405 -14.87 -15.40 6.96
N ASP A 406 -15.89 -15.66 6.14
CA ASP A 406 -16.39 -17.01 5.84
C ASP A 406 -16.88 -17.80 7.08
N ASP A 407 -16.99 -17.15 8.24
CA ASP A 407 -17.48 -17.71 9.51
C ASP A 407 -18.36 -16.71 10.28
N VAL A 408 -19.11 -17.20 11.26
CA VAL A 408 -19.89 -16.39 12.20
C VAL A 408 -19.02 -16.01 13.39
N GLY A 409 -19.05 -14.73 13.77
CA GLY A 409 -18.34 -14.27 14.97
C GLY A 409 -18.22 -12.77 15.05
N ALA A 410 -18.09 -12.09 13.92
CA ALA A 410 -17.95 -10.63 13.88
C ALA A 410 -19.21 -9.92 14.41
N ASN A 411 -20.39 -10.51 14.24
CA ASN A 411 -21.65 -9.98 14.79
C ASN A 411 -21.74 -10.06 16.32
N ARG A 412 -20.87 -10.86 16.95
CA ARG A 412 -20.80 -11.06 18.41
C ARG A 412 -19.72 -10.21 19.07
N LEU A 413 -18.94 -9.47 18.27
CA LEU A 413 -17.99 -8.49 18.78
C LEU A 413 -18.73 -7.41 19.56
N ILE A 414 -18.02 -6.72 20.43
CA ILE A 414 -18.60 -5.74 21.34
C ILE A 414 -18.70 -4.38 20.65
N GLY A 415 -17.83 -4.13 19.66
CA GLY A 415 -17.69 -2.86 18.94
C GLY A 415 -16.51 -2.06 19.51
N ARG A 416 -16.46 -0.75 19.25
CA ARG A 416 -15.41 0.15 19.76
C ARG A 416 -13.98 -0.37 19.49
N GLY A 417 -13.73 -0.80 18.25
CA GLY A 417 -12.41 -1.29 17.84
C GLY A 417 -12.16 -2.78 18.09
N ASP A 418 -13.10 -3.51 18.68
CA ASP A 418 -13.03 -4.96 18.77
C ASP A 418 -13.22 -5.60 17.39
N MET A 419 -12.30 -6.50 17.02
CA MET A 419 -12.23 -7.09 15.68
C MET A 419 -11.75 -8.53 15.68
N LEU A 420 -12.12 -9.25 14.62
CA LEU A 420 -11.52 -10.51 14.21
C LEU A 420 -10.54 -10.27 13.07
N VAL A 421 -9.33 -10.77 13.23
CA VAL A 421 -8.24 -10.62 12.26
C VAL A 421 -7.89 -12.00 11.73
N MET A 422 -7.99 -12.16 10.41
CA MET A 422 -7.58 -13.34 9.67
C MET A 422 -6.43 -12.94 8.77
N ILE A 423 -5.21 -13.32 9.13
CA ILE A 423 -4.03 -13.13 8.27
C ILE A 423 -3.83 -14.40 7.45
N ALA A 424 -3.54 -14.26 6.16
CA ALA A 424 -3.33 -15.41 5.27
C ALA A 424 -2.29 -16.39 5.84
N GLY A 425 -2.68 -17.66 5.96
CA GLY A 425 -1.82 -18.72 6.51
C GLY A 425 -1.73 -18.76 8.04
N GLN A 426 -2.51 -17.94 8.75
CA GLN A 426 -2.60 -17.95 10.22
C GLN A 426 -4.03 -18.24 10.69
N GLU A 427 -4.15 -18.70 11.94
CA GLU A 427 -5.45 -18.85 12.57
C GLU A 427 -6.07 -17.47 12.86
N MET A 428 -7.39 -17.39 12.73
CA MET A 428 -8.13 -16.18 13.06
C MET A 428 -7.98 -15.84 14.54
N CYS A 429 -7.60 -14.60 14.84
CA CYS A 429 -7.43 -14.12 16.21
C CYS A 429 -8.35 -12.92 16.49
N ARG A 430 -8.75 -12.77 17.75
CA ARG A 430 -9.51 -11.61 18.21
C ARG A 430 -8.56 -10.55 18.76
N VAL A 431 -8.77 -9.31 18.36
CA VAL A 431 -7.90 -8.18 18.68
C VAL A 431 -8.77 -7.00 19.10
N GLN A 432 -8.37 -6.34 20.18
CA GLN A 432 -8.84 -5.00 20.50
C GLN A 432 -7.94 -4.01 19.76
N CYS A 433 -8.49 -3.31 18.77
CA CYS A 433 -7.77 -2.32 17.99
C CYS A 433 -7.24 -1.20 18.88
N ALA A 434 -6.01 -0.79 18.58
CA ALA A 434 -5.41 0.43 19.07
C ALA A 434 -6.25 1.64 18.65
N PHE A 435 -6.40 2.59 19.55
CA PHE A 435 -7.12 3.83 19.30
C PHE A 435 -6.13 4.92 18.93
N VAL A 436 -6.39 5.53 17.77
CA VAL A 436 -5.78 6.78 17.31
C VAL A 436 -6.93 7.77 17.15
N ASP A 437 -6.87 8.84 17.93
CA ASP A 437 -7.83 9.94 17.88
C ASP A 437 -7.55 10.86 16.69
N THR A 438 -8.56 11.62 16.28
CA THR A 438 -8.43 12.54 15.14
C THR A 438 -7.35 13.58 15.39
N ASP A 439 -7.30 14.13 16.61
CA ASP A 439 -6.27 15.12 16.99
C ASP A 439 -4.85 14.53 16.97
N GLU A 440 -4.70 13.24 17.31
CA GLU A 440 -3.40 12.55 17.19
C GLU A 440 -2.98 12.43 15.73
N ALA A 441 -3.88 12.00 14.87
CA ALA A 441 -3.62 11.83 13.43
C ALA A 441 -3.32 13.17 12.75
N ILE A 442 -3.98 14.26 13.16
CA ILE A 442 -3.67 15.63 12.72
C ILE A 442 -2.25 16.01 13.17
N ARG A 443 -1.91 15.87 14.46
CA ARG A 443 -0.57 16.20 14.96
C ARG A 443 0.54 15.44 14.23
N ILE A 444 0.33 14.15 13.95
CA ILE A 444 1.29 13.34 13.18
C ILE A 444 1.43 13.87 11.76
N SER A 445 0.30 14.16 11.10
CA SER A 445 0.29 14.63 9.70
C SER A 445 0.91 16.03 9.57
N GLU A 446 0.63 16.93 10.52
CA GLU A 446 1.23 18.27 10.59
C GLU A 446 2.72 18.22 10.92
N PHE A 447 3.14 17.38 11.87
CA PHE A 447 4.56 17.17 12.17
C PHE A 447 5.34 16.76 10.92
N ILE A 448 4.87 15.74 10.20
CA ILE A 448 5.49 15.31 8.93
C ILE A 448 5.42 16.41 7.88
N GLY A 449 4.25 17.01 7.68
CA GLY A 449 4.02 18.02 6.65
C GLY A 449 4.80 19.33 6.87
N SER A 450 5.20 19.62 8.12
CA SER A 450 6.01 20.79 8.48
C SER A 450 7.50 20.62 8.16
N GLN A 451 7.97 19.38 7.99
CA GLN A 451 9.36 19.10 7.62
C GLN A 451 9.60 19.37 6.14
N GLN A 452 10.87 19.49 5.76
CA GLN A 452 11.27 19.55 4.36
C GLN A 452 10.74 18.30 3.61
N GLY A 453 9.91 18.52 2.60
CA GLY A 453 9.40 17.48 1.71
C GLY A 453 10.02 17.57 0.32
N TYR A 454 9.59 16.68 -0.57
CA TYR A 454 9.91 16.73 -1.98
C TYR A 454 9.30 17.98 -2.66
N GLY A 455 9.89 18.42 -3.78
CA GLY A 455 9.36 19.56 -4.54
C GLY A 455 7.97 19.30 -5.16
N SER A 456 7.62 18.03 -5.34
CA SER A 456 6.32 17.57 -5.82
C SER A 456 5.92 16.26 -5.14
N PRO A 457 4.63 15.88 -5.13
CA PRO A 457 4.22 14.53 -4.75
C PRO A 457 4.82 13.48 -5.69
N TYR A 458 4.75 12.20 -5.30
CA TYR A 458 5.17 11.12 -6.17
C TYR A 458 4.16 10.97 -7.32
N TYR A 459 4.58 11.26 -8.55
CA TYR A 459 3.68 11.15 -9.69
C TYR A 459 3.55 9.71 -10.18
N LEU A 460 2.30 9.27 -10.30
CA LEU A 460 1.97 8.02 -10.98
C LEU A 460 1.98 8.22 -12.51
N PRO A 461 2.18 7.16 -13.32
CA PRO A 461 2.14 7.27 -14.77
C PRO A 461 0.82 7.87 -15.28
N GLU A 462 0.87 8.74 -16.28
CA GLU A 462 -0.37 9.24 -16.90
C GLU A 462 -1.07 8.10 -17.66
N CYS A 463 -2.37 7.93 -17.42
CA CYS A 463 -3.21 7.15 -18.31
C CYS A 463 -3.64 8.05 -19.47
N ASP A 464 -3.28 7.68 -20.69
CA ASP A 464 -3.97 8.22 -21.85
C ASP A 464 -5.42 7.69 -21.77
N ASP A 465 -6.38 8.57 -21.53
CA ASP A 465 -7.80 8.21 -21.54
C ASP A 465 -8.15 7.66 -22.93
N GLU A 466 -8.36 6.34 -23.04
CA GLU A 466 -8.84 5.70 -24.27
C GLU A 466 -10.19 6.26 -24.77
N SER A 467 -10.86 7.10 -23.97
CA SER A 467 -12.09 7.81 -24.32
C SER A 467 -11.93 8.97 -25.32
N ASP A 468 -10.71 9.38 -25.70
CA ASP A 468 -10.48 10.42 -26.73
C ASP A 468 -10.01 9.88 -28.09
N ILE A 469 -9.99 8.56 -28.29
CA ILE A 469 -9.56 7.95 -29.57
C ILE A 469 -10.59 8.15 -30.70
N SER A 470 -11.84 8.56 -30.39
CA SER A 470 -12.89 8.71 -31.41
C SER A 470 -13.08 10.13 -31.99
N SER A 471 -12.33 11.14 -31.53
CA SER A 471 -12.33 12.45 -32.21
C SER A 471 -11.06 13.23 -31.89
N VAL A 472 -10.03 13.04 -32.72
CA VAL A 472 -8.85 13.91 -32.70
C VAL A 472 -9.29 15.33 -33.10
N ASP A 473 -9.44 16.21 -32.12
CA ASP A 473 -9.81 17.61 -32.35
C ASP A 473 -8.61 18.38 -32.91
N LEU A 474 -8.62 18.62 -34.23
CA LEU A 474 -7.59 19.37 -34.96
C LEU A 474 -7.46 20.84 -34.50
N GLY A 475 -8.35 21.32 -33.62
CA GLY A 475 -8.28 22.62 -32.97
C GLY A 475 -7.32 22.70 -31.77
N LYS A 476 -6.87 21.56 -31.22
CA LYS A 476 -5.88 21.49 -30.13
C LYS A 476 -4.61 20.74 -30.57
N ARG A 477 -3.85 21.32 -31.50
CA ARG A 477 -2.59 20.71 -32.00
C ARG A 477 -1.49 20.76 -30.95
N ASP A 478 -0.64 19.74 -30.94
CA ASP A 478 0.59 19.78 -30.16
C ASP A 478 1.50 20.92 -30.67
N PRO A 479 2.19 21.68 -29.81
CA PRO A 479 3.12 22.73 -30.24
C PRO A 479 4.20 22.27 -31.22
N LEU A 480 4.53 20.97 -31.22
CA LEU A 480 5.53 20.37 -32.10
C LEU A 480 4.93 19.75 -33.38
N PHE A 481 3.63 19.92 -33.62
CA PHE A 481 2.92 19.30 -34.74
C PHE A 481 3.52 19.67 -36.11
N ASP A 482 3.76 20.96 -36.37
CA ASP A 482 4.29 21.45 -37.65
C ASP A 482 5.71 20.93 -37.90
N GLU A 483 6.53 20.89 -36.86
CA GLU A 483 7.90 20.38 -36.92
C GLU A 483 7.93 18.87 -37.18
N ALA A 484 7.04 18.13 -36.51
CA ALA A 484 6.87 16.70 -36.73
C ALA A 484 6.37 16.38 -38.14
N ALA A 485 5.41 17.16 -38.66
CA ALA A 485 4.91 17.02 -40.02
C ALA A 485 6.03 17.17 -41.05
N ARG A 486 6.86 18.21 -40.90
CA ARG A 486 8.03 18.46 -41.75
C ARG A 486 9.06 17.33 -41.65
N LEU A 487 9.29 16.80 -40.46
CA LEU A 487 10.22 15.70 -40.24
C LEU A 487 9.75 14.39 -40.91
N ILE A 488 8.45 14.09 -40.86
CA ILE A 488 7.87 12.90 -41.49
C ILE A 488 7.92 13.00 -43.01
N VAL A 489 7.59 14.17 -43.58
CA VAL A 489 7.67 14.40 -45.03
C VAL A 489 9.13 14.41 -45.52
N ALA A 490 10.07 14.95 -44.74
CA ALA A 490 11.49 14.93 -45.07
C ALA A 490 12.08 13.52 -45.17
N ASN A 491 11.70 12.64 -44.24
CA ASN A 491 12.21 11.27 -44.17
C ASN A 491 11.35 10.26 -44.93
N GLN A 492 10.18 10.67 -45.44
CA GLN A 492 9.19 9.82 -46.12
C GLN A 492 8.86 8.53 -45.32
N GLN A 493 8.82 8.64 -43.99
CA GLN A 493 8.61 7.51 -43.09
C GLN A 493 7.73 7.88 -41.89
N GLY A 494 6.49 7.38 -41.87
CA GLY A 494 5.50 7.60 -40.80
C GLY A 494 5.72 6.74 -39.54
N SER A 495 6.86 6.86 -38.87
CA SER A 495 7.19 6.05 -37.68
C SER A 495 7.13 6.86 -36.38
N THR A 496 6.37 6.38 -35.39
CA THR A 496 6.32 6.94 -34.03
C THR A 496 7.70 6.94 -33.36
N SER A 497 8.47 5.87 -33.51
CA SER A 497 9.84 5.75 -32.99
C SER A 497 10.84 6.69 -33.68
N LEU A 498 10.54 7.18 -34.89
CA LEU A 498 11.35 8.20 -35.56
C LEU A 498 11.11 9.56 -34.89
N LEU A 499 9.85 9.95 -34.67
CA LEU A 499 9.50 11.17 -33.95
C LEU A 499 10.07 11.18 -32.54
N GLN A 500 9.90 10.08 -31.80
CA GLN A 500 10.41 9.92 -30.44
C GLN A 500 11.92 10.22 -30.34
N ARG A 501 12.73 9.61 -31.22
CA ARG A 501 14.19 9.74 -31.19
C ARG A 501 14.69 11.08 -31.71
N LYS A 502 14.01 11.68 -32.69
CA LYS A 502 14.47 12.90 -33.36
C LYS A 502 14.00 14.17 -32.67
N MET A 503 12.87 14.12 -31.96
CA MET A 503 12.28 15.27 -31.28
C MET A 503 12.41 15.16 -29.76
N GLU A 504 13.09 14.12 -29.25
CA GLU A 504 13.31 13.89 -27.81
C GLU A 504 12.02 13.90 -26.98
N ILE A 505 10.92 13.44 -27.58
CA ILE A 505 9.60 13.36 -26.94
C ILE A 505 9.29 11.93 -26.51
N GLY A 506 8.49 11.76 -25.46
CA GLY A 506 8.02 10.45 -25.01
C GLY A 506 7.21 9.71 -26.07
N TYR A 507 7.23 8.37 -26.04
CA TYR A 507 6.57 7.51 -27.04
C TYR A 507 5.08 7.83 -27.22
N ASN A 508 4.36 8.10 -26.13
CA ASN A 508 2.92 8.41 -26.18
C ASN A 508 2.64 9.77 -26.82
N ARG A 509 3.51 10.77 -26.57
CA ARG A 509 3.40 12.09 -27.23
C ARG A 509 3.70 11.98 -28.73
N ALA A 510 4.71 11.18 -29.11
CA ALA A 510 4.97 10.86 -30.52
C ALA A 510 3.80 10.12 -31.18
N GLY A 511 3.14 9.23 -30.46
CA GLY A 511 1.90 8.56 -30.90
C GLY A 511 0.77 9.54 -31.17
N ARG A 512 0.48 10.43 -30.21
CA ARG A 512 -0.54 11.49 -30.36
C ARG A 512 -0.28 12.39 -31.57
N ILE A 513 0.96 12.82 -31.76
CA ILE A 513 1.33 13.62 -32.93
C ILE A 513 1.09 12.82 -34.22
N MET A 514 1.44 11.52 -34.27
CA MET A 514 1.14 10.67 -35.43
C MET A 514 -0.36 10.53 -35.71
N ASP A 515 -1.19 10.46 -34.69
CA ASP A 515 -2.65 10.39 -34.84
C ASP A 515 -3.24 11.74 -35.30
N GLN A 516 -2.68 12.86 -34.85
CA GLN A 516 -3.01 14.19 -35.38
C GLN A 516 -2.58 14.33 -36.86
N LEU A 517 -1.41 13.80 -37.23
CA LEU A 517 -0.94 13.79 -38.62
C LEU A 517 -1.83 12.91 -39.51
N GLU A 518 -2.38 11.82 -38.97
CA GLU A 518 -3.35 10.98 -39.66
C GLU A 518 -4.68 11.72 -39.87
N ALA A 519 -5.20 12.35 -38.81
CA ALA A 519 -6.42 13.15 -38.88
C ALA A 519 -6.30 14.34 -39.84
N ALA A 520 -5.10 14.93 -39.95
CA ALA A 520 -4.78 15.99 -40.89
C ALA A 520 -4.56 15.50 -42.33
N GLY A 521 -4.54 14.18 -42.58
CA GLY A 521 -4.32 13.60 -43.90
C GLY A 521 -2.86 13.62 -44.38
N ILE A 522 -1.89 13.84 -43.49
CA ILE A 522 -0.44 13.86 -43.79
C ILE A 522 0.12 12.43 -43.85
N VAL A 523 -0.40 11.55 -42.98
CA VAL A 523 -0.08 10.11 -42.97
C VAL A 523 -1.36 9.27 -43.11
N GLY A 524 -1.21 8.07 -43.65
CA GLY A 524 -2.28 7.09 -43.77
C GLY A 524 -2.60 6.39 -42.45
N PRO A 525 -3.63 5.52 -42.45
CA PRO A 525 -4.10 4.85 -41.25
C PRO A 525 -3.05 3.95 -40.59
N SER A 526 -3.21 3.72 -39.29
CA SER A 526 -2.33 2.83 -38.53
C SER A 526 -2.28 1.40 -39.10
N GLU A 527 -1.09 0.94 -39.47
CA GLU A 527 -0.81 -0.43 -39.95
C GLU A 527 -0.16 -1.30 -38.85
N GLY A 528 -0.57 -1.10 -37.59
CA GLY A 528 -0.04 -1.85 -36.44
C GLY A 528 1.43 -1.53 -36.17
N SER A 529 2.33 -2.52 -36.23
CA SER A 529 3.75 -2.35 -35.92
C SER A 529 4.60 -1.81 -37.09
N LYS A 530 3.99 -1.54 -38.25
CA LYS A 530 4.68 -0.99 -39.43
C LYS A 530 4.57 0.53 -39.47
N ALA A 531 5.53 1.18 -40.12
CA ALA A 531 5.48 2.62 -40.35
C ALA A 531 4.27 2.99 -41.22
N ARG A 532 3.54 4.05 -40.84
CA ARG A 532 2.40 4.56 -41.60
C ARG A 532 2.88 5.12 -42.94
N LYS A 533 2.06 4.95 -43.97
CA LYS A 533 2.34 5.49 -45.30
C LYS A 533 2.25 7.01 -45.27
N VAL A 534 3.26 7.71 -45.76
CA VAL A 534 3.20 9.18 -45.90
C VAL A 534 2.38 9.52 -47.14
N LEU A 535 1.38 10.38 -46.99
CA LEU A 535 0.45 10.77 -48.08
C LEU A 535 0.91 12.04 -48.80
N VAL A 536 1.73 12.86 -48.14
CA VAL A 536 2.29 14.12 -48.68
C VAL A 536 3.74 13.92 -49.13
N LEU A 537 4.03 14.28 -50.39
CA LEU A 537 5.31 13.95 -51.04
C LEU A 537 6.29 15.13 -51.11
N ASP A 538 5.80 16.36 -51.02
CA ASP A 538 6.62 17.58 -51.12
C ASP A 538 6.28 18.59 -50.01
N PHE A 539 7.21 19.51 -49.76
CA PHE A 539 7.03 20.55 -48.74
C PHE A 539 5.99 21.60 -49.17
N ASP A 540 5.79 21.80 -50.47
CA ASP A 540 4.82 22.76 -51.00
C ASP A 540 3.37 22.31 -50.73
N GLN A 541 3.04 21.03 -50.92
CA GLN A 541 1.72 20.48 -50.54
C GLN A 541 1.54 20.47 -49.02
N LEU A 542 2.60 20.24 -48.25
CA LEU A 542 2.53 20.29 -46.79
C LEU A 542 2.19 21.70 -46.30
N ASP A 543 2.85 22.73 -46.83
CA ASP A 543 2.60 24.12 -46.43
C ASP A 543 1.22 24.63 -46.90
N GLU A 544 0.67 24.12 -48.01
CA GLU A 544 -0.71 24.39 -48.43
C GLU A 544 -1.73 23.71 -47.48
N LEU A 545 -1.47 22.48 -47.08
CA LEU A 545 -2.31 21.73 -46.15
C LEU A 545 -2.32 22.37 -44.75
N LEU A 546 -1.16 22.77 -44.22
CA LEU A 546 -1.04 23.46 -42.93
C LEU A 546 -1.85 24.78 -42.91
N LYS A 547 -1.82 25.54 -44.00
CA LYS A 547 -2.63 26.78 -44.15
C LYS A 547 -4.14 26.55 -44.21
N THR A 548 -4.58 25.35 -44.60
CA THR A 548 -6.01 24.99 -44.60
C THR A 548 -6.50 24.45 -43.27
N LEU A 549 -5.57 24.05 -42.42
CA LEU A 549 -5.86 23.57 -41.08
C LEU A 549 -5.94 24.76 -40.10
N ASP A 550 -5.09 25.78 -40.26
CA ASP A 550 -5.18 27.07 -39.53
C ASP A 550 -6.43 27.89 -39.87
#